data_AF-A0A072N8L8-F1
#
_entry.id   AF-A0A072N8L8-F1
#
_cell.length_a   1.000
_cell.length_b   1.000
_cell.length_c   1.000
_cell.angle_alpha   90.00
_cell.angle_beta   90.00
_cell.angle_gamma   90.00
#
_symmetry.space_group_name_H-M   'P 1'
#
loop_
_entity.id
_entity.type
_entity.pdbx_description
1 polymer ?
#
loop_
_entity_poly.entity_id
_entity_poly.type
_entity_poly.pdbx_seq_one_letter_code
_entity_poly.pdbx_strand_id
1 'polypeptide(L)'
;MRELAATYASGLPGRDTHSLLAGLDATLRFLPMGERDGAYDPEHRVVLINSRVRPERQRFTLAHEVSHALLLADDDLLSDLHDAFEGERLEQVIETLCNVGAAALLMPDALIDEVLARHGPSGQALADLSRRAEVSASSALYALAGRTTAPVLYAVCAVSRLETEAEDTPSGKGLTVRASSGAPGVRYSLRPGTPIPDDHPVALSLATHLPLAQESYVPFRSGRRMPAYVDAFPERQRVLVSFALGQRGRAGEDGE
;
A
#
# COMPACT_ATOMS: atom_id res chain seq x y z
N MET A 1 12.00 -11.82 8.12
CA MET A 1 11.45 -10.44 8.13
C MET A 1 10.05 -10.25 8.68
N ARG A 2 8.97 -10.79 8.08
CA ARG A 2 7.61 -10.56 8.61
C ARG A 2 7.48 -11.04 10.07
N GLU A 3 8.04 -12.20 10.35
CA GLU A 3 8.11 -12.76 11.70
C GLU A 3 8.93 -11.88 12.65
N LEU A 4 10.14 -11.45 12.27
CA LEU A 4 10.95 -10.51 13.05
C LEU A 4 10.19 -9.23 13.40
N ALA A 5 9.54 -8.61 12.40
CA ALA A 5 8.71 -7.43 12.60
C ALA A 5 7.53 -7.69 13.55
N ALA A 6 6.85 -8.83 13.41
CA ALA A 6 5.73 -9.21 14.27
C ALA A 6 6.18 -9.45 15.72
N THR A 7 7.28 -10.17 15.92
CA THR A 7 7.88 -10.43 17.23
C THR A 7 8.29 -9.13 17.89
N TYR A 8 9.01 -8.25 17.18
CA TYR A 8 9.36 -6.93 17.66
C TYR A 8 8.12 -6.11 18.06
N ALA A 9 7.13 -6.02 17.16
CA ALA A 9 5.90 -5.26 17.41
C ALA A 9 5.07 -5.81 18.58
N SER A 10 5.17 -7.09 18.91
CA SER A 10 4.46 -7.70 20.04
C SER A 10 4.97 -7.21 21.40
N GLY A 11 6.23 -6.77 21.47
CA GLY A 11 6.84 -6.22 22.67
C GLY A 11 6.66 -4.70 22.85
N LEU A 12 6.07 -4.02 21.87
CA LEU A 12 5.90 -2.57 21.92
C LEU A 12 4.63 -2.15 22.67
N PRO A 13 4.65 -1.02 23.39
CA PRO A 13 3.46 -0.47 24.06
C PRO A 13 2.42 0.09 23.07
N GLY A 14 2.82 0.31 21.81
CA GLY A 14 2.00 0.90 20.76
C GLY A 14 2.71 0.84 19.42
N ARG A 15 2.08 1.42 18.40
CA ARG A 15 2.65 1.51 17.03
C ARG A 15 2.82 2.94 16.55
N ASP A 16 2.65 3.94 17.41
CA ASP A 16 2.98 5.33 17.07
C ASP A 16 4.51 5.49 16.88
N THR A 17 4.93 6.62 16.31
CA THR A 17 6.34 6.89 15.98
C THR A 17 7.28 6.75 17.18
N HIS A 18 6.85 7.12 18.38
CA HIS A 18 7.69 7.00 19.58
C HIS A 18 7.79 5.55 20.03
N SER A 19 6.66 4.83 20.06
CA SER A 19 6.62 3.41 20.43
C SER A 19 7.42 2.52 19.48
N LEU A 20 7.49 2.82 18.18
CA LEU A 20 8.23 2.02 17.20
C LEU A 20 9.73 1.92 17.50
N LEU A 21 10.33 2.91 18.16
CA LEU A 21 11.75 2.86 18.54
C LEU A 21 11.97 2.31 19.95
N ALA A 22 10.93 2.25 20.79
CA ALA A 22 11.07 1.89 22.21
C ALA A 22 11.66 0.49 22.45
N GLY A 23 11.52 -0.42 21.49
CA GLY A 23 12.10 -1.77 21.55
C GLY A 23 13.54 -1.85 21.06
N LEU A 24 14.09 -0.79 20.44
CA LEU A 24 15.45 -0.75 19.92
C LEU A 24 16.33 0.03 20.89
N ASP A 25 17.51 -0.51 21.23
CA ASP A 25 18.55 0.22 21.96
C ASP A 25 19.26 1.20 21.03
N ALA A 26 18.51 2.17 20.50
CA ALA A 26 18.99 3.18 19.57
C ALA A 26 18.32 4.53 19.83
N THR A 27 18.99 5.59 19.44
CA THR A 27 18.47 6.96 19.55
C THR A 27 17.80 7.43 18.26
N LEU A 28 16.69 8.16 18.36
CA LEU A 28 16.05 8.81 17.20
C LEU A 28 16.58 10.22 17.01
N ARG A 29 16.87 10.60 15.76
CA ARG A 29 17.19 11.98 15.40
C ARG A 29 16.50 12.38 14.10
N PHE A 30 15.91 13.58 14.10
CA PHE A 30 15.33 14.20 12.92
C PHE A 30 16.24 15.35 12.48
N LEU A 31 16.76 15.29 11.25
CA LEU A 31 17.59 16.36 10.69
C LEU A 31 17.41 16.47 9.17
N PRO A 32 17.75 17.60 8.54
CA PRO A 32 17.74 17.69 7.08
C PRO A 32 18.80 16.75 6.46
N MET A 33 18.39 15.88 5.54
CA MET A 33 19.29 14.87 4.91
C MET A 33 19.35 14.97 3.37
N GLY A 34 18.98 16.13 2.80
CA GLY A 34 18.91 16.31 1.34
C GLY A 34 17.85 15.39 0.73
N GLU A 35 18.25 14.62 -0.27
CA GLU A 35 17.39 13.66 -1.00
C GLU A 35 17.23 12.31 -0.27
N ARG A 36 18.04 12.02 0.76
CA ARG A 36 17.95 10.77 1.52
C ARG A 36 16.80 10.85 2.52
N ASP A 37 15.98 9.81 2.60
CA ASP A 37 14.82 9.78 3.52
C ASP A 37 15.21 9.45 4.96
N GLY A 38 16.17 8.55 5.15
CA GLY A 38 16.61 8.09 6.47
C GLY A 38 17.86 7.22 6.39
N ALA A 39 18.37 6.84 7.57
CA ALA A 39 19.49 5.93 7.73
C ALA A 39 19.50 5.31 9.13
N TYR A 40 19.88 4.05 9.21
CA TYR A 40 20.32 3.42 10.44
C TYR A 40 21.85 3.33 10.48
N ASP A 41 22.44 3.81 11.57
CA ASP A 41 23.87 3.68 11.86
C ASP A 41 24.05 2.71 13.04
N PRO A 42 24.53 1.47 12.79
CA PRO A 42 24.70 0.47 13.82
C PRO A 42 25.86 0.77 14.78
N GLU A 43 26.90 1.49 14.33
CA GLU A 43 28.07 1.81 15.16
C GLU A 43 27.69 2.79 16.27
N HIS A 44 26.91 3.81 15.92
CA HIS A 44 26.47 4.85 16.85
C HIS A 44 25.09 4.58 17.47
N ARG A 45 24.45 3.47 17.10
CA ARG A 45 23.08 3.10 17.51
C ARG A 45 22.11 4.27 17.34
N VAL A 46 22.06 4.83 16.14
CA VAL A 46 21.20 5.97 15.82
C VAL A 46 20.37 5.70 14.58
N VAL A 47 19.08 6.02 14.68
CA VAL A 47 18.17 6.10 13.54
C VAL A 47 17.98 7.57 13.17
N LEU A 48 18.34 7.90 11.94
CA LEU A 48 18.27 9.23 11.36
C LEU A 48 17.08 9.29 10.41
N ILE A 49 16.22 10.31 10.56
CA ILE A 49 15.07 10.54 9.69
C ILE A 49 15.15 11.95 9.11
N ASN A 50 14.91 12.07 7.81
CA ASN A 50 14.91 13.35 7.13
C ASN A 50 13.73 14.21 7.62
N SER A 51 14.03 15.31 8.29
CA SER A 51 12.99 16.20 8.84
C SER A 51 12.20 16.96 7.78
N ARG A 52 12.65 16.95 6.51
CA ARG A 52 12.00 17.68 5.41
C ARG A 52 10.92 16.88 4.68
N VAL A 53 10.87 15.56 4.86
CA VAL A 53 9.82 14.75 4.24
C VAL A 53 8.54 14.80 5.06
N ARG A 54 7.39 14.58 4.42
CA ARG A 54 6.08 14.59 5.10
C ARG A 54 6.01 13.55 6.23
N PRO A 55 5.22 13.79 7.30
CA PRO A 55 5.14 12.87 8.47
C PRO A 55 4.82 11.41 8.12
N GLU A 56 3.91 11.17 7.18
CA GLU A 56 3.57 9.83 6.68
C GLU A 56 4.80 9.09 6.12
N ARG A 57 5.67 9.81 5.39
CA ARG A 57 6.91 9.27 4.84
C ARG A 57 7.93 9.05 5.95
N GLN A 58 8.07 10.00 6.89
CA GLN A 58 8.94 9.84 8.06
C GLN A 58 8.59 8.59 8.88
N ARG A 59 7.30 8.33 9.10
CA ARG A 59 6.80 7.16 9.83
C ARG A 59 7.15 5.86 9.11
N PHE A 60 6.96 5.81 7.79
CA PHE A 60 7.36 4.64 7.00
C PHE A 60 8.88 4.44 7.01
N THR A 61 9.65 5.51 6.81
CA THR A 61 11.12 5.47 6.89
C THR A 61 11.57 4.98 8.27
N LEU A 62 10.98 5.45 9.36
CA LEU A 62 11.33 4.94 10.69
C LEU A 62 11.09 3.43 10.82
N ALA A 63 9.92 2.94 10.38
CA ALA A 63 9.65 1.50 10.39
C ALA A 63 10.61 0.71 9.47
N HIS A 64 11.05 1.33 8.37
CA HIS A 64 12.07 0.78 7.47
C HIS A 64 13.42 0.66 8.17
N GLU A 65 13.91 1.74 8.80
CA GLU A 65 15.19 1.72 9.53
C GLU A 65 15.16 0.77 10.74
N VAL A 66 14.02 0.67 11.44
CA VAL A 66 13.83 -0.34 12.49
C VAL A 66 13.95 -1.75 11.89
N SER A 67 13.33 -1.99 10.73
CA SER A 67 13.46 -3.28 10.04
C SER A 67 14.89 -3.57 9.62
N HIS A 68 15.63 -2.54 9.23
CA HIS A 68 17.05 -2.64 8.90
C HIS A 68 17.88 -3.04 10.13
N ALA A 69 17.60 -2.44 11.29
CA ALA A 69 18.26 -2.81 12.54
C ALA A 69 17.92 -4.24 12.98
N LEU A 70 16.66 -4.66 12.83
CA LEU A 70 16.24 -6.04 13.14
C LEU A 70 16.90 -7.07 12.22
N LEU A 71 17.04 -6.77 10.92
CA LEU A 71 17.71 -7.65 9.96
C LEU A 71 19.19 -7.79 10.28
N LEU A 72 19.88 -6.69 10.59
CA LEU A 72 21.31 -6.71 10.92
C LEU A 72 21.62 -7.39 12.27
N ALA A 73 20.63 -7.48 13.17
CA ALA A 73 20.76 -8.16 14.45
C ALA A 73 20.44 -9.67 14.39
N ASP A 74 19.96 -10.17 13.24
CA ASP A 74 19.66 -11.57 13.01
C ASP A 74 20.79 -12.20 12.18
N ASP A 75 21.77 -12.79 12.87
CA ASP A 75 22.98 -13.37 12.26
C ASP A 75 22.64 -14.49 11.27
N ASP A 76 21.64 -15.32 11.57
CA ASP A 76 21.24 -16.44 10.71
C ASP A 76 20.65 -15.91 9.40
N LEU A 77 19.69 -14.97 9.48
CA LEU A 77 19.09 -14.36 8.29
C LEU A 77 20.13 -13.59 7.45
N LEU A 78 21.03 -12.85 8.10
CA LEU A 78 22.06 -12.09 7.40
C LEU A 78 23.07 -13.03 6.72
N SER A 79 23.45 -14.12 7.37
CA SER A 79 24.32 -15.15 6.79
C SER A 79 23.68 -15.79 5.56
N ASP A 80 22.41 -16.21 5.66
CA ASP A 80 21.67 -16.80 4.54
C ASP A 80 21.58 -15.84 3.33
N LEU A 81 21.45 -14.54 3.59
CA LEU A 81 21.42 -13.52 2.54
C LEU A 81 22.78 -13.36 1.85
N HIS A 82 23.87 -13.39 2.61
CA HIS A 82 25.23 -13.32 2.05
C HIS A 82 25.60 -14.58 1.26
N ASP A 83 25.08 -15.75 1.65
CA ASP A 83 25.27 -16.99 0.89
C ASP A 83 24.50 -16.97 -0.45
N ALA A 84 23.34 -16.29 -0.49
CA ALA A 84 22.47 -16.26 -1.66
C ALA A 84 22.72 -15.06 -2.60
N PHE A 85 23.22 -13.94 -2.09
CA PHE A 85 23.34 -12.68 -2.84
C PHE A 85 24.62 -11.91 -2.47
N GLU A 86 25.16 -11.17 -3.43
CA GLU A 86 26.33 -10.30 -3.24
C GLU A 86 26.19 -8.96 -3.98
N GLY A 87 27.02 -7.98 -3.62
CA GLY A 87 27.08 -6.67 -4.24
C GLY A 87 25.73 -5.93 -4.27
N GLU A 88 25.45 -5.23 -5.37
CA GLU A 88 24.21 -4.45 -5.56
C GLU A 88 22.94 -5.30 -5.41
N ARG A 89 23.01 -6.61 -5.72
CA ARG A 89 21.86 -7.50 -5.63
C ARG A 89 21.48 -7.75 -4.17
N LEU A 90 22.48 -7.94 -3.30
CA LEU A 90 22.27 -8.08 -1.86
C LEU A 90 21.61 -6.83 -1.28
N GLU A 91 22.13 -5.64 -1.61
CA GLU A 91 21.58 -4.36 -1.16
C GLU A 91 20.10 -4.22 -1.57
N GLN A 92 19.77 -4.55 -2.83
CA GLN A 92 18.40 -4.51 -3.32
C GLN A 92 17.47 -5.48 -2.57
N VAL A 93 17.96 -6.67 -2.21
CA VAL A 93 17.19 -7.66 -1.44
C VAL A 93 16.96 -7.16 -0.02
N ILE A 94 17.99 -6.62 0.64
CA ILE A 94 17.88 -6.02 1.99
C ILE A 94 16.86 -4.88 1.98
N GLU A 95 16.95 -3.95 1.03
CA GLU A 95 15.98 -2.86 0.85
C GLU A 95 14.54 -3.37 0.68
N THR A 96 14.37 -4.43 -0.12
CA THR A 96 13.06 -5.06 -0.32
C THR A 96 12.54 -5.68 0.99
N LEU A 97 13.41 -6.35 1.74
CA LEU A 97 13.10 -6.98 3.01
C LEU A 97 12.77 -5.96 4.10
N CYS A 98 13.46 -4.83 4.14
CA CYS A 98 13.16 -3.71 5.03
C CYS A 98 11.80 -3.08 4.72
N ASN A 99 11.43 -2.95 3.44
CA ASN A 99 10.08 -2.52 3.05
C ASN A 99 8.99 -3.51 3.49
N VAL A 100 9.27 -4.82 3.41
CA VAL A 100 8.37 -5.87 3.93
C VAL A 100 8.23 -5.78 5.45
N GLY A 101 9.33 -5.59 6.17
CA GLY A 101 9.35 -5.41 7.63
C GLY A 101 8.56 -4.16 8.05
N ALA A 102 8.80 -3.03 7.40
CA ALA A 102 8.09 -1.78 7.65
C ALA A 102 6.57 -1.93 7.46
N ALA A 103 6.15 -2.58 6.39
CA ALA A 103 4.74 -2.86 6.15
C ALA A 103 4.14 -3.74 7.26
N ALA A 104 4.85 -4.79 7.71
CA ALA A 104 4.39 -5.67 8.78
C ALA A 104 4.32 -4.98 10.15
N LEU A 105 5.24 -4.05 10.45
CA LEU A 105 5.22 -3.24 11.67
C LEU A 105 3.99 -2.30 11.70
N LEU A 106 3.74 -1.61 10.59
CA LEU A 106 2.71 -0.58 10.52
C LEU A 106 1.30 -1.15 10.27
N MET A 107 1.21 -2.27 9.56
CA MET A 107 -0.04 -2.94 9.20
C MET A 107 -0.02 -4.40 9.67
N PRO A 108 -0.19 -4.66 10.98
CA PRO A 108 -0.18 -6.02 11.50
C PRO A 108 -1.35 -6.82 10.92
N ASP A 109 -1.14 -8.13 10.75
CA ASP A 109 -2.14 -9.03 10.15
C ASP A 109 -3.50 -8.95 10.86
N ALA A 110 -3.53 -8.85 12.18
CA ALA A 110 -4.76 -8.69 12.95
C ALA A 110 -5.56 -7.42 12.58
N LEU A 111 -4.88 -6.32 12.28
CA LEU A 111 -5.53 -5.09 11.80
C LEU A 111 -6.12 -5.29 10.41
N ILE A 112 -5.36 -5.93 9.51
CA ILE A 112 -5.83 -6.19 8.14
C ILE A 112 -7.05 -7.12 8.17
N ASP A 113 -7.01 -8.16 9.00
CA ASP A 113 -8.10 -9.11 9.17
C ASP A 113 -9.34 -8.45 9.78
N GLU A 114 -9.18 -7.56 10.77
CA GLU A 114 -10.29 -6.79 11.35
C GLU A 114 -10.96 -5.90 10.28
N VAL A 115 -10.15 -5.22 9.47
CA VAL A 115 -10.63 -4.35 8.38
C VAL A 115 -11.36 -5.17 7.31
N LEU A 116 -10.80 -6.30 6.89
CA LEU A 116 -11.43 -7.22 5.93
C LEU A 116 -12.73 -7.82 6.49
N ALA A 117 -12.77 -8.17 7.77
CA ALA A 117 -13.97 -8.70 8.42
C ALA A 117 -15.10 -7.65 8.48
N ARG A 118 -14.74 -6.38 8.71
CA ARG A 118 -15.71 -5.27 8.80
C ARG A 118 -16.24 -4.83 7.44
N HIS A 119 -15.37 -4.72 6.43
CA HIS A 119 -15.69 -4.05 5.17
C HIS A 119 -15.67 -4.98 3.95
N GLY A 120 -15.28 -6.25 4.12
CA GLY A 120 -14.97 -7.13 2.99
C GLY A 120 -13.75 -6.66 2.20
N PRO A 121 -13.43 -7.31 1.07
CA PRO A 121 -12.35 -6.89 0.19
C PRO A 121 -12.77 -5.71 -0.72
N SER A 122 -13.00 -4.55 -0.10
CA SER A 122 -13.61 -3.35 -0.71
C SER A 122 -12.65 -2.17 -0.87
N GLY A 123 -13.02 -1.17 -1.66
CA GLY A 123 -12.35 0.13 -1.68
C GLY A 123 -12.43 0.83 -0.31
N GLN A 124 -13.54 0.62 0.41
CA GLN A 124 -13.70 1.10 1.79
C GLN A 124 -12.71 0.45 2.77
N ALA A 125 -12.48 -0.87 2.68
CA ALA A 125 -11.48 -1.57 3.49
C ALA A 125 -10.08 -0.98 3.27
N LEU A 126 -9.74 -0.71 2.01
CA LEU A 126 -8.46 -0.08 1.67
C LEU A 126 -8.33 1.33 2.28
N ALA A 127 -9.40 2.12 2.24
CA ALA A 127 -9.44 3.44 2.87
C ALA A 127 -9.29 3.37 4.40
N ASP A 128 -9.99 2.44 5.05
CA ASP A 128 -9.90 2.26 6.51
C ASP A 128 -8.51 1.81 6.94
N LEU A 129 -7.91 0.84 6.23
CA LEU A 129 -6.56 0.37 6.53
C LEU A 129 -5.52 1.50 6.40
N SER A 130 -5.56 2.26 5.29
CA SER A 130 -4.62 3.38 5.06
C SER A 130 -4.71 4.41 6.19
N ARG A 131 -5.92 4.76 6.64
CA ARG A 131 -6.15 5.70 7.73
C ARG A 131 -5.69 5.16 9.08
N ARG A 132 -6.08 3.93 9.44
CA ARG A 132 -5.79 3.34 10.75
C ARG A 132 -4.32 3.01 10.95
N ALA A 133 -3.61 2.64 9.88
CA ALA A 133 -2.17 2.39 9.92
C ALA A 133 -1.33 3.66 9.69
N GLU A 134 -1.96 4.78 9.29
CA GLU A 134 -1.30 6.03 8.93
C GLU A 134 -0.24 5.85 7.83
N VAL A 135 -0.59 5.10 6.80
CA VAL A 135 0.28 4.79 5.66
C VAL A 135 -0.33 5.24 4.34
N SER A 136 0.49 5.25 3.29
CA SER A 136 0.02 5.57 1.94
C SER A 136 -1.02 4.56 1.46
N ALA A 137 -1.97 5.03 0.64
CA ALA A 137 -2.97 4.16 0.02
C ALA A 137 -2.33 3.03 -0.80
N SER A 138 -1.17 3.28 -1.44
CA SER A 138 -0.44 2.25 -2.18
C SER A 138 0.16 1.20 -1.24
N SER A 139 0.72 1.60 -0.10
CA SER A 139 1.24 0.67 0.91
C SER A 139 0.13 -0.22 1.48
N ALA A 140 -1.00 0.40 1.85
CA ALA A 140 -2.19 -0.33 2.31
C ALA A 140 -2.73 -1.29 1.24
N LEU A 141 -2.68 -0.90 -0.04
CA LEU A 141 -3.16 -1.70 -1.15
C LEU A 141 -2.38 -3.01 -1.29
N TYR A 142 -1.05 -2.98 -1.18
CA TYR A 142 -0.25 -4.20 -1.26
C TYR A 142 -0.47 -5.11 -0.05
N ALA A 143 -0.59 -4.54 1.15
CA ALA A 143 -0.85 -5.30 2.37
C ALA A 143 -2.22 -5.98 2.34
N LEU A 144 -3.27 -5.23 1.97
CA LEU A 144 -4.64 -5.72 1.87
C LEU A 144 -4.77 -6.79 0.77
N ALA A 145 -4.19 -6.56 -0.40
CA ALA A 145 -4.19 -7.52 -1.50
C ALA A 145 -3.54 -8.84 -1.08
N GLY A 146 -2.38 -8.79 -0.40
CA GLY A 146 -1.66 -9.98 0.05
C GLY A 146 -2.42 -10.84 1.07
N ARG A 147 -3.39 -10.26 1.80
CA ARG A 147 -4.24 -10.96 2.78
C ARG A 147 -5.63 -11.32 2.24
N THR A 148 -5.99 -10.84 1.05
CA THR A 148 -7.31 -11.08 0.46
C THR A 148 -7.37 -12.47 -0.16
N THR A 149 -8.32 -13.30 0.23
CA THR A 149 -8.49 -14.67 -0.33
C THR A 149 -9.38 -14.70 -1.57
N ALA A 150 -10.33 -13.76 -1.68
CA ALA A 150 -11.21 -13.65 -2.83
C ALA A 150 -10.46 -13.11 -4.05
N PRO A 151 -10.85 -13.47 -5.30
CA PRO A 151 -10.19 -13.00 -6.50
C PRO A 151 -10.52 -11.51 -6.77
N VAL A 152 -9.79 -10.61 -6.11
CA VAL A 152 -10.03 -9.17 -6.13
C VAL A 152 -8.81 -8.43 -6.68
N LEU A 153 -9.06 -7.43 -7.50
CA LEU A 153 -8.06 -6.46 -7.92
C LEU A 153 -8.32 -5.14 -7.21
N TYR A 154 -7.32 -4.59 -6.53
CA TYR A 154 -7.40 -3.26 -5.91
C TYR A 154 -6.70 -2.23 -6.78
N ALA A 155 -7.18 -0.99 -6.78
CA ALA A 155 -6.49 0.14 -7.37
C ALA A 155 -6.68 1.43 -6.57
N VAL A 156 -5.69 2.31 -6.69
CA VAL A 156 -5.78 3.71 -6.25
C VAL A 156 -5.82 4.56 -7.51
N CYS A 157 -6.89 5.33 -7.70
CA CYS A 157 -7.06 6.20 -8.85
C CYS A 157 -7.00 7.67 -8.40
N ALA A 158 -6.32 8.53 -9.16
CA ALA A 158 -6.28 9.96 -8.86
C ALA A 158 -6.17 10.78 -10.14
N VAL A 159 -6.66 12.02 -10.12
CA VAL A 159 -6.59 12.91 -11.28
C VAL A 159 -5.13 13.13 -11.70
N SER A 160 -4.84 12.96 -12.98
CA SER A 160 -3.55 13.25 -13.60
C SER A 160 -3.73 14.14 -14.82
N ARG A 161 -2.67 14.82 -15.24
CA ARG A 161 -2.60 15.29 -16.62
C ARG A 161 -2.51 14.06 -17.52
N LEU A 162 -3.32 14.02 -18.57
CA LEU A 162 -3.23 13.03 -19.62
C LEU A 162 -2.14 13.49 -20.60
N GLU A 163 -1.21 12.60 -20.90
CA GLU A 163 -0.26 12.82 -21.99
C GLU A 163 -1.01 12.62 -23.31
N THR A 164 -1.16 13.70 -24.08
CA THR A 164 -1.63 13.65 -25.47
C THR A 164 -0.44 13.47 -26.39
N GLU A 165 -0.49 12.49 -27.29
CA GLU A 165 0.54 12.26 -28.32
C GLU A 165 0.57 13.38 -29.39
N ALA A 166 -0.37 14.34 -29.34
CA ALA A 166 -0.44 15.49 -30.23
C ALA A 166 -0.04 16.79 -29.50
N GLU A 167 1.03 17.43 -29.98
CA GLU A 167 1.68 18.62 -29.39
C GLU A 167 0.78 19.85 -29.25
N ASP A 168 -0.37 19.91 -29.96
CA ASP A 168 -1.25 21.09 -30.02
C ASP A 168 -2.58 20.96 -29.25
N THR A 169 -2.79 19.88 -28.50
CA THR A 169 -4.01 19.71 -27.69
C THR A 169 -3.76 20.06 -26.23
N PRO A 170 -4.58 20.90 -25.57
CA PRO A 170 -4.44 21.11 -24.13
C PRO A 170 -4.57 19.77 -23.41
N SER A 171 -3.53 19.39 -22.67
CA SER A 171 -3.47 18.16 -21.87
C SER A 171 -4.72 18.07 -20.99
N GLY A 172 -5.65 17.18 -21.33
CA GLY A 172 -6.86 16.96 -20.54
C GLY A 172 -6.49 16.48 -19.14
N LYS A 173 -7.22 16.90 -18.11
CA LYS A 173 -7.17 16.23 -16.80
C LYS A 173 -8.05 15.00 -16.88
N GLY A 174 -7.53 13.84 -16.50
CA GLY A 174 -8.27 12.59 -16.49
C GLY A 174 -7.98 11.79 -15.23
N LEU A 175 -8.94 10.96 -14.82
CA LEU A 175 -8.73 10.03 -13.72
C LEU A 175 -7.90 8.85 -14.22
N THR A 176 -6.76 8.59 -13.58
CA THR A 176 -5.89 7.48 -13.94
C THR A 176 -5.52 6.63 -12.73
N VAL A 177 -5.22 5.37 -13.00
CA VAL A 177 -4.70 4.43 -12.00
C VAL A 177 -3.30 4.87 -11.60
N ARG A 178 -3.05 5.01 -10.29
CA ARG A 178 -1.75 5.35 -9.70
C ARG A 178 -1.01 4.13 -9.19
N ALA A 179 -1.73 3.19 -8.60
CA ALA A 179 -1.23 1.90 -8.15
C ALA A 179 -2.32 0.85 -8.29
N SER A 180 -1.93 -0.41 -8.52
CA SER A 180 -2.84 -1.56 -8.43
C SER A 180 -2.14 -2.80 -7.92
N SER A 181 -2.91 -3.73 -7.36
CA SER A 181 -2.43 -5.03 -6.91
C SER A 181 -3.58 -6.02 -6.90
N GLY A 182 -3.32 -7.25 -7.37
CA GLY A 182 -4.27 -8.35 -7.32
C GLY A 182 -4.05 -9.22 -6.10
N ALA A 183 -5.14 -9.73 -5.53
CA ALA A 183 -5.08 -10.81 -4.56
C ALA A 183 -4.37 -12.06 -5.13
N PRO A 184 -3.81 -12.94 -4.29
CA PRO A 184 -3.23 -14.21 -4.72
C PRO A 184 -4.13 -14.95 -5.72
N GLY A 185 -3.53 -15.39 -6.83
CA GLY A 185 -4.24 -16.08 -7.92
C GLY A 185 -4.84 -15.19 -9.00
N VAL A 186 -4.98 -13.88 -8.78
CA VAL A 186 -5.41 -12.93 -9.81
C VAL A 186 -4.26 -12.66 -10.78
N ARG A 187 -4.41 -13.13 -12.03
CA ARG A 187 -3.39 -12.96 -13.09
C ARG A 187 -3.47 -11.63 -13.83
N TYR A 188 -4.56 -10.89 -13.65
CA TYR A 188 -4.80 -9.62 -14.32
C TYR A 188 -4.19 -8.48 -13.51
N SER A 189 -3.65 -7.47 -14.20
CA SER A 189 -3.09 -6.28 -13.58
C SER A 189 -3.62 -5.04 -14.27
N LEU A 190 -3.94 -4.02 -13.47
CA LEU A 190 -4.36 -2.71 -13.95
C LEU A 190 -3.18 -1.74 -13.84
N ARG A 191 -2.47 -1.53 -14.96
CA ARG A 191 -1.19 -0.79 -14.93
C ARG A 191 -1.38 0.67 -14.49
N PRO A 192 -0.43 1.27 -13.75
CA PRO A 192 -0.38 2.71 -13.55
C PRO A 192 -0.49 3.47 -14.89
N GLY A 193 -1.18 4.60 -14.87
CA GLY A 193 -1.50 5.41 -16.06
C GLY A 193 -2.71 4.91 -16.86
N THR A 194 -3.32 3.78 -16.50
CA THR A 194 -4.56 3.34 -17.15
C THR A 194 -5.68 4.37 -16.92
N PRO A 195 -6.31 4.90 -17.99
CA PRO A 195 -7.38 5.88 -17.86
C PRO A 195 -8.67 5.21 -17.34
N ILE A 196 -9.39 5.91 -16.48
CA ILE A 196 -10.72 5.53 -16.00
C ILE A 196 -11.76 6.32 -16.80
N PRO A 197 -12.70 5.66 -17.49
CA PRO A 197 -13.76 6.34 -18.23
C PRO A 197 -14.67 7.20 -17.34
N ASP A 198 -15.19 8.32 -17.85
CA ASP A 198 -16.02 9.25 -17.08
C ASP A 198 -17.38 8.65 -16.66
N ASP A 199 -17.88 7.68 -17.43
CA ASP A 199 -19.10 6.93 -17.14
C ASP A 199 -18.89 5.77 -16.16
N HIS A 200 -17.63 5.51 -15.76
CA HIS A 200 -17.29 4.41 -14.86
C HIS A 200 -17.63 4.75 -13.39
N PRO A 201 -18.10 3.79 -12.56
CA PRO A 201 -18.43 4.06 -11.15
C PRO A 201 -17.30 4.71 -10.35
N VAL A 202 -16.06 4.39 -10.67
CA VAL A 202 -14.87 5.01 -10.04
C VAL A 202 -14.78 6.51 -10.34
N ALA A 203 -15.06 6.95 -11.57
CA ALA A 203 -15.08 8.36 -11.92
C ALA A 203 -16.28 9.08 -11.32
N LEU A 204 -17.46 8.45 -11.37
CA LEU A 204 -18.68 8.98 -10.76
C LEU A 204 -18.55 9.14 -9.25
N SER A 205 -17.92 8.18 -8.57
CA SER A 205 -17.66 8.23 -7.13
C SER A 205 -16.75 9.40 -6.76
N LEU A 206 -15.72 9.68 -7.56
CA LEU A 206 -14.86 10.85 -7.35
C LEU A 206 -15.63 12.16 -7.53
N ALA A 207 -16.40 12.27 -8.62
CA ALA A 207 -17.11 13.49 -8.99
C ALA A 207 -18.23 13.86 -8.01
N THR A 208 -18.90 12.84 -7.46
CA THR A 208 -20.01 13.02 -6.50
C THR A 208 -19.57 13.03 -5.05
N HIS A 209 -18.33 12.61 -4.76
CA HIS A 209 -17.83 12.35 -3.40
C HIS A 209 -18.68 11.34 -2.61
N LEU A 210 -19.41 10.46 -3.31
CA LEU A 210 -20.22 9.41 -2.71
C LEU A 210 -19.57 8.02 -2.94
N PRO A 211 -19.53 7.16 -1.92
CA PRO A 211 -19.21 5.74 -2.11
C PRO A 211 -20.20 5.10 -3.09
N LEU A 212 -19.69 4.30 -4.04
CA LEU A 212 -20.50 3.56 -5.00
C LEU A 212 -20.11 2.08 -4.98
N ALA A 213 -21.10 1.20 -4.93
CA ALA A 213 -20.91 -0.24 -4.97
C ALA A 213 -21.94 -0.86 -5.93
N GLN A 214 -21.47 -1.38 -7.08
CA GLN A 214 -22.36 -1.90 -8.12
C GLN A 214 -21.64 -2.85 -9.09
N GLU A 215 -22.41 -3.62 -9.85
CA GLU A 215 -21.88 -4.36 -10.99
C GLU A 215 -21.36 -3.39 -12.07
N SER A 216 -20.15 -3.66 -12.57
CA SER A 216 -19.53 -2.91 -13.65
C SER A 216 -18.41 -3.76 -14.28
N TYR A 217 -17.27 -3.16 -14.62
CA TYR A 217 -16.17 -3.83 -15.28
C TYR A 217 -14.79 -3.34 -14.82
N VAL A 218 -13.74 -4.11 -15.08
CA VAL A 218 -12.35 -3.65 -14.97
C VAL A 218 -11.97 -2.88 -16.23
N PRO A 219 -11.60 -1.58 -16.14
CA PRO A 219 -11.29 -0.74 -17.30
C PRO A 219 -9.85 -0.95 -17.78
N PHE A 220 -9.55 -2.08 -18.42
CA PHE A 220 -8.20 -2.33 -18.93
C PHE A 220 -7.83 -1.37 -20.07
N ARG A 221 -6.56 -0.92 -20.12
CA ARG A 221 -6.03 -0.07 -21.20
C ARG A 221 -6.24 -0.64 -22.61
N SER A 222 -6.30 -1.96 -22.75
CA SER A 222 -6.59 -2.66 -24.01
C SER A 222 -8.00 -2.43 -24.58
N GLY A 223 -8.90 -1.78 -23.81
CA GLY A 223 -10.32 -1.65 -24.14
C GLY A 223 -11.17 -2.84 -23.71
N ARG A 224 -10.55 -3.98 -23.34
CA ARG A 224 -11.26 -5.13 -22.75
C ARG A 224 -12.01 -4.70 -21.48
N ARG A 225 -13.31 -4.98 -21.43
CA ARG A 225 -14.18 -4.75 -20.26
C ARG A 225 -14.52 -6.09 -19.61
N MET A 226 -13.80 -6.43 -18.54
CA MET A 226 -14.05 -7.67 -17.79
C MET A 226 -15.09 -7.41 -16.70
N PRO A 227 -16.22 -8.12 -16.65
CA PRO A 227 -17.22 -7.93 -15.61
C PRO A 227 -16.65 -8.11 -14.21
N ALA A 228 -17.00 -7.21 -13.30
CA ALA A 228 -16.62 -7.26 -11.89
C ALA A 228 -17.65 -6.52 -11.03
N TYR A 229 -17.76 -6.90 -9.77
CA TYR A 229 -18.42 -6.05 -8.78
C TYR A 229 -17.41 -4.98 -8.31
N VAL A 230 -17.78 -3.72 -8.44
CA VAL A 230 -16.90 -2.58 -8.18
C VAL A 230 -17.36 -1.87 -6.91
N ASP A 231 -16.45 -1.77 -5.94
CA ASP A 231 -16.60 -0.95 -4.75
C ASP A 231 -15.62 0.22 -4.83
N ALA A 232 -16.14 1.43 -5.01
CA ALA A 232 -15.38 2.65 -5.16
C ALA A 232 -15.63 3.58 -3.96
N PHE A 233 -14.56 3.88 -3.23
CA PHE A 233 -14.59 4.76 -2.07
C PHE A 233 -13.80 6.05 -2.35
N PRO A 234 -14.46 7.22 -2.42
CA PRO A 234 -13.79 8.47 -2.73
C PRO A 234 -13.12 9.05 -1.48
N GLU A 235 -11.91 9.57 -1.65
CA GLU A 235 -11.17 10.24 -0.59
C GLU A 235 -10.44 11.46 -1.15
N ARG A 236 -10.93 12.66 -0.81
CA ARG A 236 -10.37 13.95 -1.26
C ARG A 236 -10.24 14.02 -2.79
N GLN A 237 -9.03 13.76 -3.31
CA GLN A 237 -8.65 13.88 -4.73
C GLN A 237 -8.29 12.51 -5.36
N ARG A 238 -8.65 11.42 -4.68
CA ARG A 238 -8.41 10.04 -5.13
C ARG A 238 -9.64 9.17 -4.88
N VAL A 239 -9.68 8.01 -5.52
CA VAL A 239 -10.65 6.95 -5.25
C VAL A 239 -9.89 5.67 -5.00
N LEU A 240 -10.24 4.98 -3.92
CA LEU A 240 -9.75 3.66 -3.57
C LEU A 240 -10.81 2.67 -4.07
N VAL A 241 -10.42 1.71 -4.88
CA VAL A 241 -11.37 0.81 -5.55
C VAL A 241 -10.94 -0.64 -5.41
N SER A 242 -11.94 -1.52 -5.25
CA SER A 242 -11.79 -2.94 -5.49
C SER A 242 -12.66 -3.41 -6.66
N PHE A 243 -12.17 -4.41 -7.39
CA PHE A 243 -12.86 -5.12 -8.46
C PHE A 243 -12.91 -6.60 -8.09
N ALA A 244 -14.05 -7.07 -7.59
CA ALA A 244 -14.26 -8.48 -7.29
C ALA A 244 -14.58 -9.24 -8.58
N LEU A 245 -13.69 -10.17 -8.95
CA LEU A 245 -13.77 -10.91 -10.20
C LEU A 245 -14.66 -12.14 -10.03
N GLY A 246 -15.56 -12.39 -10.99
CA GLY A 246 -16.40 -13.59 -10.99
C GLY A 246 -17.55 -13.60 -9.97
N GLN A 247 -17.71 -12.56 -9.15
CA GLN A 247 -18.93 -12.35 -8.38
C GLN A 247 -19.96 -11.63 -9.25
N ARG A 248 -21.07 -12.31 -9.56
CA ARG A 248 -22.35 -11.63 -9.83
C ARG A 248 -22.87 -11.15 -8.48
N GLY A 249 -23.32 -9.90 -8.40
CA GLY A 249 -23.73 -9.28 -7.15
C GLY A 249 -24.76 -10.12 -6.41
N ARG A 250 -24.67 -10.15 -5.07
CA ARG A 250 -25.77 -10.59 -4.21
C ARG A 250 -26.97 -9.66 -4.46
N ALA A 251 -27.83 -10.01 -5.41
CA ALA A 251 -29.15 -9.42 -5.54
C ALA A 251 -30.06 -10.10 -4.51
N GLY A 252 -30.46 -9.33 -3.49
CA GLY A 252 -31.61 -9.56 -2.60
C GLY A 252 -32.03 -11.00 -2.31
N GLU A 253 -31.47 -11.60 -1.26
CA GLU A 253 -32.24 -12.54 -0.43
C GLU A 253 -32.79 -11.71 0.73
N ASP A 254 -34.04 -11.26 0.59
CA ASP A 254 -35.01 -10.99 1.65
C ASP A 254 -36.34 -10.72 0.94
N GLY A 255 -36.99 -11.82 0.58
CA GLY A 255 -38.23 -11.87 -0.18
C GLY A 255 -38.83 -13.26 -0.12
N GLU A 256 -39.08 -13.77 1.09
CA GLU A 256 -40.15 -14.72 1.42
C GLU A 256 -40.52 -14.60 2.91
#